data_AF-A0A0S7YYV9-F1
#
_entry.id   AF-A0A0S7YYV9-F1
#
_cell.length_a   1.000
_cell.length_b   1.000
_cell.length_c   1.000
_cell.angle_alpha   90.00
_cell.angle_beta   90.00
_cell.angle_gamma   90.00
#
_symmetry.space_group_name_H-M   'P 1'
#
loop_
_entity.id
_entity.type
_entity.pdbx_description
1 polymer ?
#
loop_
_entity_poly.entity_id
_entity_poly.type
_entity_poly.pdbx_seq_one_letter_code
_entity_poly.pdbx_strand_id
1 'polypeptide(L)'
;MASGVGRGDPANGTVGTGAPTGLNNSGDPAVIVVMMRTISGSVALAIATLIGPPAAHAQVGPGVTESIVSRADPAERFAAFVPSSYRPDVPAPLVVIMDYRGRALLPLERLAPAAERLGYVLVSSWDSSSDETAQINERAVSAMIEDAQDLFTIDPRRLYFVGMSGTARQAWTFGERFRPYTAGVIGFGAALPSPGMLVELTLDGPFPFAFYGGAGYVDYNYEEVRSLDWRLDQYHAPHLVEFYPGPHLWPDSAVFERALEWLDVQAVRAGTQTRSEEELLGFYERRVERARALEDADDPEGAWRAYDALVADFDGLLDTETAREGVARLSESRALAEARRRLNREVAEYVAFDDRLAAWIQRVDASGRTQDVAGGVRELEIDRLLARAGRTSDVHAARAAQRKLEEIFVHASFYQPRKHMARDRYDLARAYFRIASRIKPDEPSVCLGLARTAAQTRRIDEALMALECVVEHGSLQPVDLDSDPLLKPLHDTERYRELRARLSG
;
A
#
# COMPACT_ATOMS: atom_id res chain seq x y z
N MET A 1 -3.20 -27.81 40.35
CA MET A 1 -3.97 -28.97 39.86
C MET A 1 -5.08 -28.44 38.96
N ALA A 2 -4.99 -28.81 37.68
CA ALA A 2 -5.99 -28.87 36.61
C ALA A 2 -7.22 -27.93 36.58
N SER A 3 -7.29 -27.07 35.55
CA SER A 3 -8.37 -26.98 34.52
C SER A 3 -8.16 -25.65 33.75
N GLY A 4 -7.87 -25.57 32.44
CA GLY A 4 -8.19 -26.46 31.34
C GLY A 4 -9.51 -26.05 30.69
N VAL A 5 -9.57 -24.87 30.05
CA VAL A 5 -10.74 -24.44 29.25
C VAL A 5 -10.28 -24.25 27.81
N GLY A 6 -10.74 -25.17 26.96
CA GLY A 6 -10.37 -25.29 25.56
C GLY A 6 -10.89 -24.14 24.71
N ARG A 7 -10.01 -23.65 23.82
CA ARG A 7 -10.37 -22.84 22.66
C ARG A 7 -11.04 -23.77 21.65
N GLY A 8 -12.23 -23.39 21.20
CA GLY A 8 -12.93 -24.09 20.12
C GLY A 8 -12.34 -23.70 18.77
N ASP A 9 -11.85 -24.69 18.04
CA ASP A 9 -11.56 -24.63 16.61
C ASP A 9 -12.84 -24.39 15.80
N PRO A 10 -12.80 -23.49 14.79
CA PRO A 10 -13.58 -23.65 13.59
C PRO A 10 -12.67 -24.16 12.45
N ALA A 11 -12.91 -25.42 12.11
CA ALA A 11 -12.82 -26.02 10.77
C ALA A 11 -11.80 -25.43 9.77
N ASN A 12 -10.75 -26.22 9.60
CA ASN A 12 -9.83 -26.30 8.47
C ASN A 12 -10.55 -26.18 7.10
N GLY A 13 -10.44 -25.02 6.47
CA GLY A 13 -10.79 -24.77 5.08
C GLY A 13 -9.57 -24.19 4.38
N THR A 14 -8.87 -25.01 3.60
CA THR A 14 -7.80 -24.56 2.70
C THR A 14 -8.38 -23.59 1.67
N VAL A 15 -8.16 -22.30 1.90
CA VAL A 15 -8.52 -21.20 0.98
C VAL A 15 -7.43 -21.11 -0.09
N GLY A 16 -7.79 -21.44 -1.33
CA GLY A 16 -6.99 -21.11 -2.49
C GLY A 16 -7.22 -19.63 -2.85
N THR A 17 -6.30 -18.76 -2.46
CA THR A 17 -6.29 -17.36 -2.92
C THR A 17 -5.93 -17.33 -4.41
N GLY A 18 -6.94 -17.19 -5.26
CA GLY A 18 -6.79 -17.01 -6.71
C GLY A 18 -6.28 -15.61 -7.05
N ALA A 19 -5.01 -15.31 -6.73
CA ALA A 19 -4.29 -14.25 -7.42
C ALA A 19 -4.06 -14.68 -8.87
N PRO A 20 -4.17 -13.80 -9.88
CA PRO A 20 -3.75 -14.13 -11.24
C PRO A 20 -2.23 -14.29 -11.24
N THR A 21 -1.78 -15.53 -11.11
CA THR A 21 -0.41 -15.96 -11.38
C THR A 21 -0.15 -15.75 -12.87
N GLY A 22 0.57 -14.67 -13.16
CA GLY A 22 0.89 -14.25 -14.52
C GLY A 22 2.21 -13.50 -14.59
N LEU A 23 3.22 -13.94 -13.84
CA LEU A 23 4.61 -13.61 -14.10
C LEU A 23 5.38 -14.93 -14.15
N ASN A 24 5.88 -15.23 -15.34
CA ASN A 24 6.57 -16.46 -15.70
C ASN A 24 7.81 -16.61 -14.81
N ASN A 25 7.87 -17.71 -14.07
CA ASN A 25 9.02 -18.11 -13.29
C ASN A 25 9.93 -18.95 -14.20
N SER A 26 10.95 -18.33 -14.78
CA SER A 26 12.12 -19.05 -15.31
C SER A 26 13.30 -18.69 -14.42
N GLY A 27 13.55 -19.55 -13.44
CA GLY A 27 14.70 -19.45 -12.57
C GLY A 27 15.99 -19.66 -13.34
N ASP A 28 16.99 -18.84 -13.00
CA ASP A 28 18.40 -19.19 -13.16
C ASP A 28 19.09 -18.88 -11.83
N PRO A 29 19.63 -19.88 -11.11
CA PRO A 29 20.22 -19.69 -9.79
C PRO A 29 21.73 -19.43 -9.91
N ALA A 30 22.09 -18.16 -10.06
CA ALA A 30 23.42 -17.61 -9.76
C ALA A 30 23.21 -16.09 -9.70
N VAL A 31 23.46 -15.39 -8.59
CA VAL A 31 24.79 -15.06 -8.09
C VAL A 31 24.70 -14.77 -6.59
N ILE A 32 25.39 -15.58 -5.79
CA ILE A 32 25.92 -15.23 -4.47
C ILE A 32 27.32 -14.66 -4.71
N VAL A 33 27.61 -13.40 -4.34
CA VAL A 33 28.93 -12.85 -3.93
C VAL A 33 28.65 -11.49 -3.27
N VAL A 34 28.66 -11.37 -1.93
CA VAL A 34 29.79 -11.01 -1.04
C VAL A 34 30.28 -9.56 -1.19
N MET A 35 30.03 -8.80 -0.11
CA MET A 35 30.69 -7.55 0.29
C MET A 35 32.22 -7.72 0.37
N MET A 36 33.01 -6.86 -0.27
CA MET A 36 34.24 -6.25 0.29
C MET A 36 34.98 -5.41 -0.76
N ARG A 37 35.27 -4.16 -0.40
CA ARG A 37 36.25 -3.30 -1.07
C ARG A 37 37.64 -3.96 -1.04
N THR A 38 38.24 -4.22 -2.20
CA THR A 38 39.69 -4.19 -2.41
C THR A 38 40.05 -3.84 -3.85
N ILE A 39 41.09 -3.00 -3.95
CA ILE A 39 41.66 -2.32 -5.12
C ILE A 39 42.37 -3.31 -6.07
N SER A 40 42.19 -3.17 -7.40
CA SER A 40 43.28 -3.05 -8.39
C SER A 40 42.83 -3.21 -9.86
N GLY A 41 43.11 -2.19 -10.67
CA GLY A 41 43.88 -2.38 -11.91
C GLY A 41 43.15 -2.64 -13.23
N SER A 42 42.84 -1.54 -13.93
CA SER A 42 43.20 -1.28 -15.33
C SER A 42 42.75 -2.24 -16.45
N VAL A 43 41.83 -1.77 -17.32
CA VAL A 43 42.13 -1.48 -18.74
C VAL A 43 41.25 -0.32 -19.20
N ALA A 44 41.88 0.77 -19.61
CA ALA A 44 41.25 1.89 -20.29
C ALA A 44 41.30 1.68 -21.82
N LEU A 45 40.22 1.99 -22.53
CA LEU A 45 40.31 2.59 -23.85
C LEU A 45 39.19 3.61 -24.03
N ALA A 46 39.61 4.82 -24.34
CA ALA A 46 38.84 6.04 -24.34
C ALA A 46 37.92 6.16 -25.57
N ILE A 47 36.67 6.57 -25.33
CA ILE A 47 35.90 7.37 -26.29
C ILE A 47 35.64 8.71 -25.61
N ALA A 48 36.38 9.72 -26.06
CA ALA A 48 36.20 11.10 -25.65
C ALA A 48 34.95 11.66 -26.34
N THR A 49 33.86 11.78 -25.59
CA THR A 49 32.70 12.60 -25.94
C THR A 49 32.39 13.52 -24.78
N LEU A 50 32.68 14.81 -24.96
CA LEU A 50 32.21 15.97 -24.19
C LEU A 50 31.92 15.68 -22.71
N ILE A 51 32.98 15.62 -21.89
CA ILE A 51 32.85 15.80 -20.45
C ILE A 51 32.46 17.26 -20.23
N GLY A 52 31.15 17.53 -20.20
CA GLY A 52 30.65 18.66 -19.43
C GLY A 52 31.16 18.52 -18.00
N PRO A 53 31.35 19.62 -17.25
CA PRO A 53 31.70 19.51 -15.83
C PRO A 53 30.72 18.52 -15.18
N PRO A 54 31.17 17.66 -14.23
CA PRO A 54 30.23 16.85 -13.47
C PRO A 54 29.13 17.79 -13.01
N ALA A 55 27.88 17.46 -13.34
CA ALA A 55 26.74 18.28 -12.98
C ALA A 55 26.91 18.66 -11.50
N ALA A 56 26.92 19.97 -11.23
CA ALA A 56 27.15 20.47 -9.89
C ALA A 56 26.20 19.73 -8.94
N HIS A 57 26.79 18.98 -8.01
CA HIS A 57 26.10 18.13 -7.05
C HIS A 57 24.93 18.89 -6.44
N ALA A 58 23.74 18.29 -6.42
CA ALA A 58 22.77 18.69 -5.42
C ALA A 58 23.41 18.38 -4.06
N GLN A 59 23.83 19.41 -3.33
CA GLN A 59 24.19 19.24 -1.92
C GLN A 59 22.94 18.76 -1.21
N VAL A 60 22.89 17.47 -0.88
CA VAL A 60 21.80 16.92 -0.06
C VAL A 60 22.06 17.36 1.38
N GLY A 61 21.38 18.43 1.79
CA GLY A 61 21.43 18.99 3.14
C GLY A 61 20.11 18.79 3.89
N PRO A 62 20.00 19.35 5.10
CA PRO A 62 18.75 19.30 5.86
C PRO A 62 17.53 19.78 5.06
N GLY A 63 16.41 19.09 5.23
CA GLY A 63 15.17 19.32 4.50
C GLY A 63 14.96 18.37 3.32
N VAL A 64 14.03 18.73 2.44
CA VAL A 64 13.67 17.92 1.26
C VAL A 64 14.56 18.30 0.08
N THR A 65 15.17 17.29 -0.54
CA THR A 65 15.72 17.37 -1.89
C THR A 65 14.80 16.61 -2.83
N GLU A 66 14.08 17.32 -3.69
CA GLU A 66 12.96 16.74 -4.45
C GLU A 66 13.38 15.72 -5.51
N SER A 67 14.58 15.87 -6.07
CA SER A 67 15.06 15.01 -7.15
C SER A 67 16.58 14.90 -7.14
N ILE A 68 17.04 13.67 -7.00
CA ILE A 68 18.43 13.24 -7.06
C ILE A 68 18.50 12.19 -8.16
N VAL A 69 19.35 12.42 -9.16
CA VAL A 69 19.70 11.38 -10.14
C VAL A 69 20.70 10.44 -9.49
N SER A 70 20.42 9.14 -9.53
CA SER A 70 21.27 8.16 -8.89
C SER A 70 22.65 8.10 -9.56
N ARG A 71 23.71 7.99 -8.76
CA ARG A 71 25.08 7.75 -9.27
C ARG A 71 25.32 6.28 -9.54
N ALA A 72 24.68 5.40 -8.77
CA ALA A 72 24.72 3.97 -8.98
C ALA A 72 24.04 3.57 -10.31
N ASP A 73 22.91 4.19 -10.64
CA ASP A 73 22.24 4.04 -11.94
C ASP A 73 21.62 5.38 -12.41
N PRO A 74 22.21 6.09 -13.39
CA PRO A 74 21.68 7.37 -13.88
C PRO A 74 20.30 7.30 -14.54
N ALA A 75 19.74 6.11 -14.77
CA ALA A 75 18.37 5.94 -15.22
C ALA A 75 17.35 6.11 -14.07
N GLU A 76 17.79 6.02 -12.82
CA GLU A 76 16.96 6.04 -11.63
C GLU A 76 17.05 7.38 -10.91
N ARG A 77 15.94 7.81 -10.30
CA ARG A 77 15.81 9.06 -9.55
C ARG A 77 15.05 8.83 -8.25
N PHE A 78 15.41 9.60 -7.24
CA PHE A 78 14.72 9.57 -5.96
C PHE A 78 14.68 10.95 -5.31
N ALA A 79 13.77 11.13 -4.36
CA ALA A 79 13.73 12.26 -3.45
C ALA A 79 14.36 11.85 -2.11
N ALA A 80 14.93 12.81 -1.38
CA ALA A 80 15.46 12.58 -0.04
C ALA A 80 14.96 13.60 0.96
N PHE A 81 14.82 13.19 2.22
CA PHE A 81 14.63 14.07 3.36
C PHE A 81 15.74 13.80 4.38
N VAL A 82 16.42 14.86 4.82
CA VAL A 82 17.45 14.79 5.86
C VAL A 82 16.99 15.63 7.06
N PRO A 83 16.92 15.06 8.27
CA PRO A 83 16.46 15.81 9.43
C PRO A 83 17.50 16.87 9.83
N SER A 84 17.06 17.99 10.42
CA SER A 84 18.00 19.04 10.87
C SER A 84 18.99 18.58 11.95
N SER A 85 18.64 17.51 12.67
CA SER A 85 19.47 16.85 13.67
C SER A 85 20.53 15.91 13.08
N TYR A 86 20.51 15.65 11.77
CA TYR A 86 21.45 14.74 11.13
C TYR A 86 22.89 15.22 11.26
N ARG A 87 23.78 14.27 11.55
CA ARG A 87 25.19 14.49 11.85
C ARG A 87 26.00 13.41 11.14
N PRO A 88 26.96 13.75 10.25
CA PRO A 88 27.76 12.75 9.53
C PRO A 88 28.57 11.80 10.44
N ASP A 89 28.82 12.18 11.69
CA ASP A 89 29.51 11.39 12.70
C ASP A 89 28.58 10.46 13.51
N VAL A 90 27.27 10.54 13.31
CA VAL A 90 26.26 9.75 14.06
C VAL A 90 25.41 8.94 13.07
N PRO A 91 25.44 7.59 13.13
CA PRO A 91 24.61 6.76 12.27
C PRO A 91 23.11 7.03 12.46
N ALA A 92 22.40 7.31 11.36
CA ALA A 92 20.97 7.57 11.35
C ALA A 92 20.16 6.36 10.83
N PRO A 93 18.92 6.14 11.29
CA PRO A 93 18.02 5.18 10.66
C PRO A 93 17.62 5.62 9.25
N LEU A 94 17.48 4.66 8.33
CA LEU A 94 17.12 4.89 6.93
C LEU A 94 15.75 4.31 6.61
N VAL A 95 14.89 5.12 6.01
CA VAL A 95 13.57 4.70 5.51
C VAL A 95 13.58 4.76 3.98
N VAL A 96 13.34 3.62 3.37
CA VAL A 96 13.22 3.44 1.92
C VAL A 96 11.75 3.39 1.53
N ILE A 97 11.28 4.37 0.74
CA ILE A 97 9.87 4.59 0.45
C ILE A 97 9.56 4.29 -1.02
N MET A 98 8.45 3.60 -1.26
CA MET A 98 7.95 3.26 -2.59
C MET A 98 6.48 3.67 -2.72
N ASP A 99 6.18 4.74 -3.48
CA ASP A 99 4.81 5.11 -3.82
C ASP A 99 4.20 4.16 -4.85
N TYR A 100 2.96 3.75 -4.65
CA TYR A 100 2.27 2.81 -5.54
C TYR A 100 2.03 3.36 -6.96
N ARG A 101 2.21 4.68 -7.18
CA ARG A 101 2.12 5.38 -8.47
C ARG A 101 3.40 6.16 -8.82
N GLY A 102 4.54 5.88 -8.17
CA GLY A 102 5.81 6.57 -8.46
C GLY A 102 5.84 8.05 -8.05
N ARG A 103 4.96 8.51 -7.16
CA ARG A 103 4.96 9.90 -6.65
C ARG A 103 5.84 9.99 -5.41
N ALA A 104 7.15 10.13 -5.58
CA ALA A 104 8.12 10.07 -4.49
C ALA A 104 7.81 11.04 -3.33
N LEU A 105 7.40 12.28 -3.63
CA LEU A 105 7.16 13.31 -2.63
C LEU A 105 5.94 13.05 -1.75
N LEU A 106 4.89 12.43 -2.29
CA LEU A 106 3.62 12.28 -1.58
C LEU A 106 3.75 11.54 -0.24
N PRO A 107 4.34 10.33 -0.17
CA PRO A 107 4.58 9.67 1.11
C PRO A 107 5.75 10.32 1.88
N LEU A 108 6.78 10.82 1.20
CA LEU A 108 7.95 11.44 1.84
C LEU A 108 7.55 12.65 2.68
N GLU A 109 6.73 13.55 2.15
CA GLU A 109 6.24 14.74 2.86
C GLU A 109 5.32 14.38 4.03
N ARG A 110 4.59 13.26 3.95
CA ARG A 110 3.75 12.77 5.05
C ARG A 110 4.59 12.19 6.19
N LEU A 111 5.72 11.57 5.88
CA LEU A 111 6.69 11.03 6.85
C LEU A 111 7.64 12.09 7.41
N ALA A 112 7.93 13.15 6.66
CA ALA A 112 8.94 14.16 7.01
C ALA A 112 8.76 14.79 8.40
N PRO A 113 7.54 15.15 8.88
CA PRO A 113 7.38 15.71 10.23
C PRO A 113 7.82 14.75 11.35
N ALA A 114 7.51 13.45 11.19
CA ALA A 114 7.92 12.41 12.11
C ALA A 114 9.44 12.18 12.04
N ALA A 115 9.97 12.15 10.82
CA ALA A 115 11.37 11.91 10.54
C ALA A 115 12.28 13.02 11.09
N GLU A 116 11.86 14.29 10.96
CA GLU A 116 12.51 15.45 11.55
C GLU A 116 12.67 15.29 13.07
N ARG A 117 11.56 14.96 13.74
CA ARG A 117 11.49 14.82 15.20
C ARG A 117 12.32 13.64 15.72
N LEU A 118 12.31 12.52 14.99
CA LEU A 118 12.88 11.26 15.46
C LEU A 118 14.30 10.99 14.92
N GLY A 119 14.78 11.78 13.96
CA GLY A 119 16.12 11.68 13.38
C GLY A 119 16.24 10.66 12.25
N TYR A 120 15.17 10.42 11.49
CA TYR A 120 15.17 9.49 10.36
C TYR A 120 15.56 10.17 9.06
N VAL A 121 16.44 9.54 8.28
CA VAL A 121 16.69 9.88 6.89
C VAL A 121 15.68 9.14 6.02
N LEU A 122 15.04 9.84 5.10
CA LEU A 122 14.09 9.25 4.15
C LEU A 122 14.65 9.31 2.73
N VAL A 123 14.46 8.23 1.97
CA VAL A 123 14.68 8.21 0.52
C VAL A 123 13.45 7.60 -0.14
N SER A 124 12.95 8.23 -1.21
CA SER A 124 11.69 7.85 -1.87
C SER A 124 11.86 7.80 -3.37
N SER A 125 11.50 6.66 -3.98
CA SER A 125 11.74 6.43 -5.40
C SER A 125 10.72 7.13 -6.30
N TRP A 126 11.19 7.75 -7.37
CA TRP A 126 10.35 8.25 -8.49
C TRP A 126 10.01 7.15 -9.50
N ASP A 127 10.83 6.11 -9.56
CA ASP A 127 10.83 5.15 -10.65
C ASP A 127 10.36 3.74 -10.21
N SER A 128 9.91 3.60 -8.95
CA SER A 128 9.18 2.42 -8.46
C SER A 128 7.67 2.62 -8.45
N SER A 129 6.89 1.60 -8.83
CA SER A 129 5.42 1.62 -8.65
C SER A 129 4.80 0.22 -8.56
N SER A 130 3.51 0.13 -8.22
CA SER A 130 2.82 -1.15 -8.08
C SER A 130 2.61 -1.89 -9.40
N ASP A 131 2.50 -1.15 -10.50
CA ASP A 131 2.14 -1.69 -11.81
C ASP A 131 3.38 -2.01 -12.68
N GLU A 132 4.58 -1.75 -12.15
CA GLU A 132 5.85 -2.06 -12.81
C GLU A 132 6.29 -3.51 -12.57
N THR A 133 7.24 -3.96 -13.39
CA THR A 133 7.87 -5.28 -13.19
C THR A 133 8.75 -5.30 -11.93
N ALA A 134 8.91 -6.48 -11.32
CA ALA A 134 9.78 -6.65 -10.17
C ALA A 134 11.21 -6.15 -10.45
N GLN A 135 11.74 -6.39 -11.66
CA GLN A 135 13.08 -5.97 -12.05
C GLN A 135 13.25 -4.44 -12.09
N ILE A 136 12.21 -3.70 -12.50
CA ILE A 136 12.24 -2.23 -12.51
C ILE A 136 12.30 -1.71 -11.08
N ASN A 137 11.41 -2.21 -10.22
CA ASN A 137 11.37 -1.79 -8.82
C ASN A 137 12.66 -2.19 -8.05
N GLU A 138 13.22 -3.37 -8.34
CA GLU A 138 14.49 -3.82 -7.75
C GLU A 138 15.66 -2.93 -8.13
N ARG A 139 15.77 -2.51 -9.40
CA ARG A 139 16.82 -1.58 -9.84
C ARG A 139 16.68 -0.24 -9.13
N ALA A 140 15.48 0.35 -9.13
CA ALA A 140 15.21 1.64 -8.49
C ALA A 140 15.55 1.63 -6.98
N VAL A 141 15.14 0.59 -6.26
CA VAL A 141 15.40 0.46 -4.81
C VAL A 141 16.88 0.20 -4.53
N SER A 142 17.53 -0.65 -5.32
CA SER A 142 18.96 -0.97 -5.12
C SER A 142 19.84 0.27 -5.35
N ALA A 143 19.59 1.01 -6.44
CA ALA A 143 20.32 2.23 -6.76
C ALA A 143 20.16 3.30 -5.67
N MET A 144 18.94 3.46 -5.15
CA MET A 144 18.64 4.40 -4.07
C MET A 144 19.32 4.02 -2.74
N ILE A 145 19.38 2.74 -2.39
CA ILE A 145 20.08 2.28 -1.18
C ILE A 145 21.60 2.48 -1.32
N GLU A 146 22.17 2.13 -2.48
CA GLU A 146 23.61 2.30 -2.73
C GLU A 146 24.02 3.78 -2.62
N ASP A 147 23.25 4.68 -3.23
CA ASP A 147 23.50 6.11 -3.08
C ASP A 147 23.28 6.62 -1.65
N ALA A 148 22.26 6.13 -0.94
CA ALA A 148 22.02 6.52 0.44
C ALA A 148 23.21 6.17 1.35
N GLN A 149 23.88 5.05 1.10
CA GLN A 149 25.06 4.62 1.87
C GLN A 149 26.31 5.49 1.62
N ASP A 150 26.40 6.09 0.43
CA ASP A 150 27.49 7.01 0.09
C ASP A 150 27.18 8.45 0.52
N LEU A 151 25.91 8.85 0.50
CA LEU A 151 25.44 10.18 0.88
C LEU A 151 25.38 10.35 2.40
N PHE A 152 25.05 9.29 3.13
CA PHE A 152 24.72 9.36 4.55
C PHE A 152 25.43 8.30 5.40
N THR A 153 25.69 8.65 6.66
CA THR A 153 26.12 7.70 7.70
C THR A 153 24.87 7.02 8.25
N ILE A 154 24.60 5.79 7.81
CA ILE A 154 23.39 5.04 8.17
C ILE A 154 23.70 3.96 9.22
N ASP A 155 22.80 3.75 10.18
CA ASP A 155 22.84 2.59 11.10
C ASP A 155 22.39 1.33 10.33
N PRO A 156 23.28 0.36 10.07
CA PRO A 156 22.93 -0.84 9.29
C PRO A 156 21.93 -1.74 10.01
N ARG A 157 21.64 -1.52 11.29
CA ARG A 157 20.64 -2.28 12.06
C ARG A 157 19.25 -1.65 12.01
N ARG A 158 19.07 -0.52 11.30
CA ARG A 158 17.86 0.30 11.30
C ARG A 158 17.46 0.73 9.90
N LEU A 159 17.37 -0.26 9.00
CA LEU A 159 16.81 -0.12 7.67
C LEU A 159 15.31 -0.45 7.68
N TYR A 160 14.49 0.43 7.11
CA TYR A 160 13.04 0.27 7.03
C TYR A 160 12.53 0.40 5.60
N PHE A 161 11.53 -0.39 5.25
CA PHE A 161 10.88 -0.31 3.94
C PHE A 161 9.43 0.13 4.07
N VAL A 162 9.00 1.09 3.25
CA VAL A 162 7.66 1.66 3.28
C VAL A 162 7.01 1.51 1.92
N GLY A 163 5.80 0.95 1.89
CA GLY A 163 5.04 0.81 0.67
C GLY A 163 3.54 0.88 0.87
N MET A 164 2.82 1.00 -0.24
CA MET A 164 1.36 0.96 -0.27
C MET A 164 0.88 0.05 -1.40
N SER A 165 -0.22 -0.67 -1.21
CA SER A 165 -0.83 -1.49 -2.25
C SER A 165 0.17 -2.52 -2.81
N GLY A 166 0.44 -2.55 -4.12
CA GLY A 166 1.48 -3.39 -4.70
C GLY A 166 2.89 -3.10 -4.14
N THR A 167 3.24 -1.85 -3.84
CA THR A 167 4.56 -1.54 -3.24
C THR A 167 4.65 -1.91 -1.75
N ALA A 168 3.54 -2.07 -1.02
CA ALA A 168 3.56 -2.65 0.32
C ALA A 168 3.95 -4.14 0.28
N ARG A 169 3.47 -4.89 -0.71
CA ARG A 169 3.92 -6.26 -0.97
C ARG A 169 5.41 -6.32 -1.33
N GLN A 170 5.91 -5.32 -2.03
CA GLN A 170 7.34 -5.21 -2.34
C GLN A 170 8.18 -4.84 -1.12
N ALA A 171 7.66 -3.98 -0.22
CA ALA A 171 8.33 -3.67 1.04
C ALA A 171 8.55 -4.93 1.89
N TRP A 172 7.59 -5.87 1.88
CA TRP A 172 7.76 -7.21 2.46
C TRP A 172 8.90 -7.99 1.80
N THR A 173 8.91 -8.09 0.45
CA THR A 173 9.97 -8.78 -0.31
C THR A 173 11.36 -8.19 -0.04
N PHE A 174 11.48 -6.86 -0.02
CA PHE A 174 12.75 -6.21 0.31
C PHE A 174 13.14 -6.42 1.78
N GLY A 175 12.18 -6.35 2.70
CA GLY A 175 12.44 -6.63 4.11
C GLY A 175 12.98 -8.04 4.34
N GLU A 176 12.49 -9.04 3.62
CA GLU A 176 13.05 -10.38 3.64
C GLU A 176 14.46 -10.45 3.03
N ARG A 177 14.64 -9.83 1.86
CA ARG A 177 15.90 -9.90 1.09
C ARG A 177 17.07 -9.19 1.77
N PHE A 178 16.80 -8.10 2.49
CA PHE A 178 17.83 -7.30 3.17
C PHE A 178 18.09 -7.74 4.62
N ARG A 179 17.63 -8.92 5.04
CA ARG A 179 18.02 -9.50 6.33
C ARG A 179 19.55 -9.73 6.41
N PRO A 180 20.18 -9.52 7.58
CA PRO A 180 19.59 -9.15 8.88
C PRO A 180 19.50 -7.62 9.11
N TYR A 181 19.67 -6.78 8.09
CA TYR A 181 19.75 -5.31 8.25
C TYR A 181 18.38 -4.64 8.40
N THR A 182 17.31 -5.30 7.96
CA THR A 182 15.94 -4.79 8.08
C THR A 182 15.47 -4.81 9.53
N ALA A 183 15.14 -3.64 10.06
CA ALA A 183 14.52 -3.48 11.38
C ALA A 183 12.99 -3.47 11.33
N GLY A 184 12.41 -3.01 10.21
CA GLY A 184 10.97 -3.06 10.05
C GLY A 184 10.43 -2.73 8.68
N VAL A 185 9.16 -3.03 8.49
CA VAL A 185 8.38 -2.76 7.27
C VAL A 185 7.13 -1.97 7.66
N ILE A 186 6.83 -0.91 6.90
CA ILE A 186 5.59 -0.15 6.99
C ILE A 186 4.77 -0.40 5.71
N GLY A 187 3.59 -1.01 5.84
CA GLY A 187 2.76 -1.36 4.69
C GLY A 187 1.30 -0.89 4.83
N PHE A 188 0.79 -0.15 3.85
CA PHE A 188 -0.61 0.26 3.82
C PHE A 188 -1.41 -0.34 2.66
N GLY A 189 -2.67 -0.68 2.90
CA GLY A 189 -3.61 -1.09 1.86
C GLY A 189 -3.21 -2.37 1.12
N ALA A 190 -2.40 -3.26 1.70
CA ALA A 190 -2.14 -4.60 1.22
C ALA A 190 -1.45 -5.44 2.30
N ALA A 191 -1.57 -6.76 2.21
CA ALA A 191 -0.83 -7.68 3.07
C ALA A 191 0.42 -8.23 2.36
N LEU A 192 0.71 -9.51 2.58
CA LEU A 192 1.89 -10.21 2.09
C LEU A 192 1.83 -10.45 0.57
N PRO A 193 2.98 -10.52 -0.12
CA PRO A 193 3.04 -10.92 -1.52
C PRO A 193 2.61 -12.38 -1.74
N SER A 194 2.81 -13.25 -0.76
CA SER A 194 2.36 -14.63 -0.78
C SER A 194 2.02 -15.13 0.64
N PRO A 195 1.11 -16.10 0.80
CA PRO A 195 0.86 -16.71 2.10
C PRO A 195 2.08 -17.46 2.69
N GLY A 196 2.97 -17.98 1.83
CA GLY A 196 4.14 -18.76 2.23
C GLY A 196 5.24 -17.94 2.90
N MET A 197 5.28 -16.63 2.67
CA MET A 197 6.34 -15.76 3.18
C MET A 197 6.49 -15.78 4.71
N LEU A 198 5.40 -15.88 5.48
CA LEU A 198 5.53 -15.94 6.95
C LEU A 198 6.23 -17.21 7.43
N VAL A 199 6.02 -18.32 6.72
CA VAL A 199 6.73 -19.57 6.99
C VAL A 199 8.21 -19.36 6.69
N GLU A 200 8.54 -18.84 5.52
CA GLU A 200 9.92 -18.58 5.07
C GLU A 200 10.69 -17.67 6.04
N LEU A 201 10.03 -16.61 6.55
CA LEU A 201 10.62 -15.68 7.52
C LEU A 201 10.92 -16.30 8.89
N THR A 202 10.27 -17.41 9.24
CA THR A 202 10.40 -18.06 10.56
C THR A 202 11.14 -19.40 10.53
N LEU A 203 11.61 -19.86 9.37
CA LEU A 203 12.33 -21.13 9.25
C LEU A 203 13.59 -21.19 10.12
N ASP A 204 14.34 -20.08 10.17
CA ASP A 204 15.66 -20.02 10.79
C ASP A 204 15.66 -19.40 12.20
N GLY A 205 14.48 -19.09 12.77
CA GLY A 205 14.38 -18.48 14.09
C GLY A 205 13.16 -17.59 14.31
N PRO A 206 13.23 -16.64 15.26
CA PRO A 206 12.14 -15.71 15.51
C PRO A 206 11.91 -14.80 14.31
N PHE A 207 10.73 -14.20 14.26
CA PHE A 207 10.37 -13.27 13.20
C PHE A 207 11.40 -12.11 13.10
N PRO A 208 11.94 -11.82 11.90
CA PRO A 208 13.21 -11.10 11.79
C PRO A 208 13.13 -9.57 11.87
N PHE A 209 11.94 -8.98 11.75
CA PHE A 209 11.76 -7.51 11.77
C PHE A 209 10.36 -7.12 12.24
N ALA A 210 10.18 -5.86 12.63
CA ALA A 210 8.88 -5.34 13.07
C ALA A 210 7.97 -4.97 11.87
N PHE A 211 6.65 -5.11 11.99
CA PHE A 211 5.70 -4.68 10.96
C PHE A 211 4.70 -3.65 11.50
N TYR A 212 4.65 -2.47 10.87
CA TYR A 212 3.55 -1.54 11.05
C TYR A 212 2.69 -1.52 9.79
N GLY A 213 1.38 -1.48 9.93
CA GLY A 213 0.53 -1.34 8.76
C GLY A 213 -0.87 -0.88 9.03
N GLY A 214 -1.67 -0.82 7.96
CA GLY A 214 -3.06 -0.42 8.10
C GLY A 214 -3.80 -0.26 6.79
N ALA A 215 -5.09 0.05 6.91
CA ALA A 215 -5.95 0.34 5.77
C ALA A 215 -7.04 1.35 6.14
N GLY A 216 -7.53 2.06 5.13
CA GLY A 216 -8.71 2.91 5.27
C GLY A 216 -9.97 2.06 5.51
N TYR A 217 -10.97 2.60 6.23
CA TYR A 217 -12.21 1.87 6.55
C TYR A 217 -13.02 1.41 5.33
N VAL A 218 -12.82 2.07 4.18
CA VAL A 218 -13.47 1.73 2.91
C VAL A 218 -12.47 1.30 1.85
N ASP A 219 -11.24 0.97 2.26
CA ASP A 219 -10.24 0.32 1.40
C ASP A 219 -10.74 -1.09 1.00
N TYR A 220 -10.62 -1.45 -0.27
CA TYR A 220 -11.00 -2.77 -0.75
C TYR A 220 -10.09 -3.88 -0.18
N ASN A 221 -8.85 -3.56 0.22
CA ASN A 221 -7.92 -4.48 0.88
C ASN A 221 -8.04 -4.47 2.42
N TYR A 222 -9.06 -3.82 3.00
CA TYR A 222 -9.24 -3.77 4.45
C TYR A 222 -9.29 -5.17 5.08
N GLU A 223 -10.04 -6.10 4.49
CA GLU A 223 -10.21 -7.45 5.05
C GLU A 223 -8.93 -8.28 4.89
N GLU A 224 -8.18 -8.07 3.81
CA GLU A 224 -6.84 -8.64 3.59
C GLU A 224 -5.87 -8.19 4.70
N VAL A 225 -5.79 -6.87 4.95
CA VAL A 225 -4.93 -6.28 5.99
C VAL A 225 -5.37 -6.70 7.38
N ARG A 226 -6.67 -6.79 7.64
CA ARG A 226 -7.20 -7.28 8.93
C ARG A 226 -6.88 -8.76 9.16
N SER A 227 -6.92 -9.58 8.11
CA SER A 227 -6.48 -10.97 8.20
C SER A 227 -4.97 -11.10 8.42
N LEU A 228 -4.17 -10.13 7.94
CA LEU A 228 -2.73 -10.11 8.19
C LEU A 228 -2.41 -9.94 9.68
N ASP A 229 -3.08 -9.03 10.38
CA ASP A 229 -2.93 -8.82 11.83
C ASP A 229 -3.02 -10.13 12.61
N TRP A 230 -4.13 -10.86 12.45
CA TRP A 230 -4.33 -12.16 13.08
C TRP A 230 -3.25 -13.19 12.69
N ARG A 231 -2.79 -13.19 11.44
CA ARG A 231 -1.73 -14.11 11.01
C ARG A 231 -0.41 -13.76 11.68
N LEU A 232 -0.03 -12.48 11.76
CA LEU A 232 1.20 -12.04 12.41
C LEU A 232 1.23 -12.43 13.89
N ASP A 233 0.09 -12.39 14.59
CA ASP A 233 -0.05 -12.94 15.94
C ASP A 233 0.34 -14.43 16.02
N GLN A 234 -0.13 -15.24 15.05
CA GLN A 234 0.16 -16.69 15.04
C GLN A 234 1.66 -17.00 14.84
N TYR A 235 2.39 -16.10 14.18
CA TYR A 235 3.83 -16.21 13.96
C TYR A 235 4.66 -15.44 15.00
N HIS A 236 4.01 -14.88 16.03
CA HIS A 236 4.66 -14.05 17.05
C HIS A 236 5.51 -12.90 16.46
N ALA A 237 5.07 -12.35 15.33
CA ALA A 237 5.73 -11.23 14.69
C ALA A 237 5.47 -9.94 15.51
N PRO A 238 6.48 -9.11 15.80
CA PRO A 238 6.25 -7.79 16.39
C PRO A 238 5.48 -6.93 15.39
N HIS A 239 4.22 -6.58 15.69
CA HIS A 239 3.41 -5.82 14.74
C HIS A 239 2.39 -4.88 15.39
N LEU A 240 1.99 -3.87 14.62
CA LEU A 240 0.85 -3.01 14.91
C LEU A 240 0.06 -2.73 13.62
N VAL A 241 -1.23 -3.06 13.60
CA VAL A 241 -2.12 -2.76 12.47
C VAL A 241 -3.24 -1.82 12.89
N GLU A 242 -3.28 -0.65 12.26
CA GLU A 242 -4.28 0.38 12.50
C GLU A 242 -5.29 0.53 11.34
N PHE A 243 -6.50 0.97 11.65
CA PHE A 243 -7.52 1.32 10.67
C PHE A 243 -7.98 2.76 10.87
N TYR A 244 -8.22 3.47 9.76
CA TYR A 244 -8.46 4.91 9.79
C TYR A 244 -9.53 5.35 8.78
N PRO A 245 -10.12 6.54 8.94
CA PRO A 245 -11.01 7.11 7.93
C PRO A 245 -10.28 7.29 6.60
N GLY A 246 -10.78 6.66 5.56
CA GLY A 246 -10.24 6.84 4.22
C GLY A 246 -10.49 5.66 3.28
N PRO A 247 -10.28 5.87 1.97
CA PRO A 247 -10.31 4.82 0.96
C PRO A 247 -8.92 4.17 0.82
N HIS A 248 -8.68 3.53 -0.32
CA HIS A 248 -7.38 2.97 -0.72
C HIS A 248 -6.39 4.08 -1.11
N LEU A 249 -5.91 4.83 -0.12
CA LEU A 249 -4.93 5.91 -0.22
C LEU A 249 -3.91 5.83 0.93
N TRP A 250 -2.77 6.50 0.77
CA TRP A 250 -1.84 6.71 1.87
C TRP A 250 -2.59 7.36 3.06
N PRO A 251 -2.25 7.01 4.30
CA PRO A 251 -2.81 7.68 5.48
C PRO A 251 -2.26 9.11 5.63
N ASP A 252 -2.87 9.89 6.52
CA ASP A 252 -2.33 11.19 6.92
C ASP A 252 -0.99 11.08 7.69
N SER A 253 -0.33 12.22 7.90
CA SER A 253 0.94 12.28 8.62
C SER A 253 0.83 11.75 10.06
N ALA A 254 -0.33 11.86 10.70
CA ALA A 254 -0.50 11.40 12.08
C ALA A 254 -0.34 9.88 12.19
N VAL A 255 -0.78 9.09 11.20
CA VAL A 255 -0.53 7.64 11.17
C VAL A 255 0.96 7.33 10.97
N PHE A 256 1.67 8.08 10.12
CA PHE A 256 3.11 7.88 9.92
C PHE A 256 3.93 8.27 11.16
N GLU A 257 3.52 9.32 11.87
CA GLU A 257 4.10 9.68 13.17
C GLU A 257 4.02 8.52 14.15
N ARG A 258 2.83 7.89 14.27
CA ARG A 258 2.66 6.69 15.11
C ARG A 258 3.50 5.52 14.63
N ALA A 259 3.65 5.33 13.32
CA ALA A 259 4.49 4.26 12.76
C ALA A 259 5.96 4.41 13.18
N LEU A 260 6.56 5.59 13.02
CA LEU A 260 7.96 5.79 13.39
C LEU A 260 8.17 5.81 14.91
N GLU A 261 7.23 6.35 15.69
CA GLU A 261 7.28 6.27 17.16
C GLU A 261 7.21 4.81 17.64
N TRP A 262 6.34 4.00 17.03
CA TRP A 262 6.23 2.58 17.36
C TRP A 262 7.52 1.81 16.98
N LEU A 263 8.10 2.07 15.81
CA LEU A 263 9.37 1.45 15.40
C LEU A 263 10.52 1.82 16.36
N ASP A 264 10.52 3.04 16.90
CA ASP A 264 11.47 3.44 17.94
C ASP A 264 11.30 2.65 19.24
N VAL A 265 10.06 2.37 19.66
CA VAL A 265 9.79 1.49 20.80
C VAL A 265 10.31 0.07 20.52
N GLN A 266 10.07 -0.48 19.32
CA GLN A 266 10.61 -1.78 18.94
C GLN A 266 12.15 -1.79 18.93
N ALA A 267 12.79 -0.71 18.45
CA ALA A 267 14.24 -0.58 18.46
C ALA A 267 14.81 -0.52 19.89
N VAL A 268 14.11 0.12 20.83
CA VAL A 268 14.47 0.10 22.25
C VAL A 268 14.33 -1.30 22.84
N ARG A 269 13.23 -2.01 22.57
CA ARG A 269 13.04 -3.40 23.01
C ARG A 269 14.11 -4.35 22.44
N ALA A 270 14.54 -4.12 21.21
CA ALA A 270 15.60 -4.87 20.56
C ALA A 270 17.03 -4.45 21.00
N GLY A 271 17.17 -3.41 21.82
CA GLY A 271 18.46 -2.87 22.25
C GLY A 271 19.27 -2.21 21.12
N THR A 272 18.64 -1.88 19.99
CA THR A 272 19.30 -1.23 18.84
C THR A 272 19.28 0.29 18.95
N GLN A 273 18.42 0.86 19.80
CA GLN A 273 18.36 2.27 20.14
C GLN A 273 18.16 2.46 21.65
N THR A 274 18.57 3.62 22.16
CA THR A 274 18.21 4.11 23.49
C THR A 274 17.30 5.32 23.36
N ARG A 275 16.27 5.40 24.20
CA ARG A 275 15.44 6.60 24.40
C ARG A 275 15.37 6.89 25.89
N SER A 276 15.18 8.15 26.26
CA SER A 276 14.94 8.49 27.67
C SER A 276 13.58 7.97 28.14
N GLU A 277 13.44 7.78 29.45
CA GLU A 277 12.15 7.39 30.05
C GLU A 277 11.07 8.44 29.76
N GLU A 278 11.43 9.73 29.74
CA GLU A 278 10.53 10.84 29.40
C GLU A 278 10.01 10.75 27.95
N GLU A 279 10.88 10.46 26.98
CA GLU A 279 10.45 10.26 25.59
C GLU A 279 9.49 9.06 25.45
N LEU A 280 9.82 7.94 26.10
CA LEU A 280 8.98 6.74 26.07
C LEU A 280 7.63 7.00 26.74
N LEU A 281 7.60 7.73 27.86
CA LEU A 281 6.36 8.11 28.54
C LEU A 281 5.48 8.98 27.62
N GLY A 282 6.07 9.93 26.91
CA GLY A 282 5.35 10.73 25.93
C GLY A 282 4.73 9.89 24.79
N PHE A 283 5.43 8.85 24.31
CA PHE A 283 4.88 7.91 23.32
C PHE A 283 3.71 7.11 23.89
N TYR A 284 3.86 6.62 25.13
CA TYR A 284 2.83 5.86 25.84
C TYR A 284 1.56 6.69 26.07
N GLU A 285 1.68 7.91 26.60
CA GLU A 285 0.55 8.78 26.92
C GLU A 285 -0.28 9.12 25.68
N ARG A 286 0.35 9.47 24.55
CA ARG A 286 -0.36 9.73 23.28
C ARG A 286 -1.13 8.51 22.78
N ARG A 287 -0.59 7.31 22.97
CA ARG A 287 -1.27 6.07 22.59
C ARG A 287 -2.41 5.71 23.55
N VAL A 288 -2.29 6.03 24.84
CA VAL A 288 -3.40 5.92 25.81
C VAL A 288 -4.54 6.87 25.45
N GLU A 289 -4.24 8.12 25.10
CA GLU A 289 -5.24 9.08 24.62
C GLU A 289 -5.94 8.57 23.37
N ARG A 290 -5.20 7.96 22.44
CA ARG A 290 -5.78 7.34 21.25
C ARG A 290 -6.72 6.20 21.59
N ALA A 291 -6.35 5.33 22.53
CA ALA A 291 -7.20 4.24 23.00
C ALA A 291 -8.51 4.77 23.61
N ARG A 292 -8.44 5.84 24.43
CA ARG A 292 -9.62 6.54 24.98
C ARG A 292 -10.49 7.14 23.87
N ALA A 293 -9.89 7.79 22.89
CA ALA A 293 -10.63 8.37 21.75
C ALA A 293 -11.35 7.30 20.91
N LEU A 294 -10.88 6.05 20.89
CA LEU A 294 -11.58 4.92 20.28
C LEU A 294 -12.79 4.47 21.12
N GLU A 295 -12.68 4.47 22.45
CA GLU A 295 -13.84 4.23 23.33
C GLU A 295 -14.92 5.31 23.13
N ASP A 296 -14.52 6.59 23.10
CA ASP A 296 -15.42 7.73 22.89
C ASP A 296 -16.11 7.69 21.52
N ALA A 297 -15.47 7.05 20.53
CA ALA A 297 -15.99 6.85 19.18
C ALA A 297 -16.87 5.59 19.04
N ASP A 298 -17.21 4.91 20.15
CA ASP A 298 -17.96 3.64 20.17
C ASP A 298 -17.27 2.52 19.36
N ASP A 299 -15.93 2.48 19.40
CA ASP A 299 -15.11 1.41 18.83
C ASP A 299 -14.41 0.60 19.94
N PRO A 300 -15.16 -0.25 20.69
CA PRO A 300 -14.59 -1.02 21.79
C PRO A 300 -13.55 -2.05 21.33
N GLU A 301 -13.64 -2.56 20.10
CA GLU A 301 -12.65 -3.49 19.55
C GLU A 301 -11.34 -2.75 19.23
N GLY A 302 -11.42 -1.59 18.57
CA GLY A 302 -10.27 -0.73 18.32
C GLY A 302 -9.59 -0.28 19.62
N ALA A 303 -10.38 0.14 20.62
CA ALA A 303 -9.86 0.55 21.92
C ALA A 303 -9.16 -0.62 22.65
N TRP A 304 -9.76 -1.81 22.66
CA TRP A 304 -9.16 -2.98 23.28
C TRP A 304 -7.81 -3.33 22.63
N ARG A 305 -7.75 -3.37 21.29
CA ARG A 305 -6.50 -3.63 20.55
C ARG A 305 -5.44 -2.57 20.84
N ALA A 306 -5.84 -1.29 20.94
CA ALA A 306 -4.91 -0.20 21.27
C ALA A 306 -4.31 -0.33 22.67
N TYR A 307 -5.12 -0.70 23.67
CA TYR A 307 -4.64 -0.96 25.03
C TYR A 307 -3.78 -2.23 25.12
N ASP A 308 -4.17 -3.30 24.43
CA ASP A 308 -3.40 -4.55 24.42
C ASP A 308 -2.01 -4.34 23.82
N ALA A 309 -1.93 -3.61 22.71
CA ALA A 309 -0.65 -3.24 22.09
C ALA A 309 0.22 -2.35 23.01
N LEU A 310 -0.38 -1.44 23.78
CA LEU A 310 0.35 -0.64 24.78
C LEU A 310 1.01 -1.51 25.85
N VAL A 311 0.29 -2.53 26.33
CA VAL A 311 0.86 -3.50 27.27
C VAL A 311 2.01 -4.26 26.61
N ALA A 312 1.81 -4.80 25.40
CA ALA A 312 2.84 -5.56 24.70
C ALA A 312 4.13 -4.76 24.44
N ASP A 313 3.99 -3.49 24.07
CA ASP A 313 5.11 -2.64 23.66
C ASP A 313 5.89 -2.06 24.86
N PHE A 314 5.20 -1.66 25.92
CA PHE A 314 5.81 -0.93 27.04
C PHE A 314 6.06 -1.78 28.29
N ASP A 315 5.57 -3.03 28.35
CA ASP A 315 5.84 -3.91 29.48
C ASP A 315 7.36 -4.16 29.62
N GLY A 316 7.86 -3.94 30.84
CA GLY A 316 9.29 -3.96 31.17
C GLY A 316 10.06 -2.68 30.81
N LEU A 317 9.44 -1.72 30.11
CA LEU A 317 10.01 -0.40 29.82
C LEU A 317 9.42 0.71 30.70
N LEU A 318 8.11 0.66 30.96
CA LEU A 318 7.36 1.64 31.75
C LEU A 318 6.28 0.95 32.59
N ASP A 319 5.64 1.71 33.48
CA ASP A 319 4.38 1.30 34.10
C ASP A 319 3.24 1.28 33.07
N THR A 320 2.54 0.15 32.98
CA THR A 320 1.47 -0.11 32.02
C THR A 320 0.10 -0.29 32.69
N GLU A 321 -0.05 0.06 33.98
CA GLU A 321 -1.28 -0.16 34.75
C GLU A 321 -2.54 0.38 34.04
N THR A 322 -2.51 1.64 33.57
CA THR A 322 -3.64 2.24 32.84
C THR A 322 -4.05 1.42 31.60
N ALA A 323 -3.09 0.89 30.85
CA ALA A 323 -3.38 0.06 29.69
C ALA A 323 -3.95 -1.31 30.09
N ARG A 324 -3.37 -1.96 31.11
CA ARG A 324 -3.86 -3.23 31.65
C ARG A 324 -5.29 -3.13 32.18
N GLU A 325 -5.62 -2.03 32.86
CA GLU A 325 -7.00 -1.74 33.30
C GLU A 325 -7.96 -1.57 32.12
N GLY A 326 -7.54 -0.88 31.05
CA GLY A 326 -8.30 -0.76 29.80
C GLY A 326 -8.61 -2.12 29.17
N VAL A 327 -7.59 -2.98 29.02
CA VAL A 327 -7.76 -4.36 28.54
C VAL A 327 -8.75 -5.13 29.40
N ALA A 328 -8.57 -5.13 30.73
CA ALA A 328 -9.42 -5.88 31.64
C ALA A 328 -10.89 -5.41 31.57
N ARG A 329 -11.11 -4.09 31.65
CA ARG A 329 -12.45 -3.48 31.57
C ARG A 329 -13.16 -3.84 30.26
N LEU A 330 -12.49 -3.67 29.12
CA LEU A 330 -13.10 -3.93 27.82
C LEU A 330 -13.33 -5.42 27.57
N SER A 331 -12.44 -6.30 28.05
CA SER A 331 -12.55 -7.75 27.92
C SER A 331 -13.83 -8.32 28.53
N GLU A 332 -14.30 -7.73 29.63
CA GLU A 332 -15.54 -8.12 30.30
C GLU A 332 -16.78 -7.40 29.75
N SER A 333 -16.60 -6.45 28.82
CA SER A 333 -17.68 -5.62 28.32
C SER A 333 -18.56 -6.36 27.31
N ARG A 334 -19.88 -6.16 27.45
CA ARG A 334 -20.86 -6.64 26.47
C ARG A 334 -20.66 -5.99 25.09
N ALA A 335 -20.26 -4.71 25.08
CA ALA A 335 -20.03 -3.94 23.86
C ALA A 335 -18.92 -4.57 22.99
N LEU A 336 -17.78 -4.94 23.59
CA LEU A 336 -16.71 -5.65 22.89
C LEU A 336 -17.19 -6.99 22.33
N ALA A 337 -17.91 -7.78 23.12
CA ALA A 337 -18.43 -9.07 22.68
C ALA A 337 -19.42 -8.92 21.49
N GLU A 338 -20.25 -7.88 21.49
CA GLU A 338 -21.14 -7.56 20.37
C GLU A 338 -20.38 -7.06 19.13
N ALA A 339 -19.38 -6.20 19.32
CA ALA A 339 -18.51 -5.71 18.26
C ALA A 339 -17.76 -6.86 17.56
N ARG A 340 -17.16 -7.78 18.33
CA ARG A 340 -16.49 -8.99 17.79
C ARG A 340 -17.45 -9.90 17.04
N ARG A 341 -18.66 -10.11 17.57
CA ARG A 341 -19.69 -10.89 16.86
C ARG A 341 -20.12 -10.24 15.55
N ARG A 342 -20.24 -8.91 15.52
CA ARG A 342 -20.54 -8.15 14.30
C ARG A 342 -19.41 -8.30 13.29
N LEU A 343 -18.17 -8.07 13.72
CA LEU A 343 -16.98 -8.20 12.88
C LEU A 343 -16.91 -9.60 12.26
N ASN A 344 -17.03 -10.67 13.06
CA ASN A 344 -16.98 -12.05 12.57
C ASN A 344 -18.05 -12.35 11.50
N ARG A 345 -19.25 -11.76 11.62
CA ARG A 345 -20.28 -11.87 10.56
C ARG A 345 -19.87 -11.12 9.30
N GLU A 346 -19.32 -9.92 9.43
CA GLU A 346 -18.82 -9.14 8.29
C GLU A 346 -17.71 -9.89 7.54
N VAL A 347 -16.78 -10.54 8.26
CA VAL A 347 -15.74 -11.38 7.65
C VAL A 347 -16.35 -12.50 6.83
N ALA A 348 -17.28 -13.26 7.40
CA ALA A 348 -17.91 -14.39 6.71
C ALA A 348 -18.71 -13.92 5.49
N GLU A 349 -19.42 -12.80 5.59
CA GLU A 349 -20.12 -12.18 4.47
C GLU A 349 -19.17 -11.66 3.38
N TYR A 350 -17.97 -11.25 3.75
CA TYR A 350 -16.95 -10.79 2.82
C TYR A 350 -16.30 -11.96 2.09
N VAL A 351 -15.87 -13.01 2.79
CA VAL A 351 -15.31 -14.22 2.17
C VAL A 351 -16.29 -14.82 1.15
N ALA A 352 -17.57 -14.95 1.51
CA ALA A 352 -18.58 -15.44 0.59
C ALA A 352 -18.83 -14.50 -0.60
N PHE A 353 -18.57 -13.20 -0.45
CA PHE A 353 -18.64 -12.23 -1.54
C PHE A 353 -17.42 -12.34 -2.46
N ASP A 354 -16.22 -12.44 -1.91
CA ASP A 354 -14.97 -12.59 -2.65
C ASP A 354 -14.99 -13.87 -3.50
N ASP A 355 -15.43 -15.00 -2.94
CA ASP A 355 -15.64 -16.25 -3.69
C ASP A 355 -16.59 -16.07 -4.88
N ARG A 356 -17.68 -15.31 -4.70
CA ARG A 356 -18.63 -15.00 -5.78
C ARG A 356 -18.01 -14.09 -6.84
N LEU A 357 -17.25 -13.08 -6.43
CA LEU A 357 -16.55 -12.16 -7.33
C LEU A 357 -15.52 -12.92 -8.18
N ALA A 358 -14.68 -13.74 -7.55
CA ALA A 358 -13.70 -14.58 -8.22
C ALA A 358 -14.38 -15.56 -9.20
N ALA A 359 -15.45 -16.24 -8.78
CA ALA A 359 -16.20 -17.14 -9.64
C ALA A 359 -16.83 -16.41 -10.84
N TRP A 360 -17.39 -15.22 -10.63
CA TRP A 360 -17.94 -14.40 -11.72
C TRP A 360 -16.85 -14.01 -12.73
N ILE A 361 -15.70 -13.51 -12.25
CA ILE A 361 -14.54 -13.18 -13.11
C ILE A 361 -14.10 -14.39 -13.93
N GLN A 362 -13.90 -15.55 -13.29
CA GLN A 362 -13.46 -16.77 -13.97
C GLN A 362 -14.44 -17.22 -15.06
N ARG A 363 -15.75 -17.12 -14.79
CA ARG A 363 -16.77 -17.49 -15.78
C ARG A 363 -16.82 -16.52 -16.95
N VAL A 364 -16.70 -15.22 -16.71
CA VAL A 364 -16.60 -14.22 -17.78
C VAL A 364 -15.35 -14.46 -18.63
N ASP A 365 -14.21 -14.73 -18.00
CA ASP A 365 -12.96 -15.03 -18.71
C ASP A 365 -13.08 -16.27 -19.61
N ALA A 366 -13.74 -17.31 -19.11
CA ALA A 366 -13.97 -18.55 -19.84
C ALA A 366 -14.95 -18.35 -21.02
N SER A 367 -15.98 -17.52 -20.84
CA SER A 367 -17.01 -17.33 -21.87
C SER A 367 -16.67 -16.29 -22.93
N GLY A 368 -15.93 -15.23 -22.54
CA GLY A 368 -15.64 -14.06 -23.37
C GLY A 368 -16.88 -13.24 -23.74
N ARG A 369 -18.03 -13.44 -23.09
CA ARG A 369 -19.31 -12.79 -23.44
C ARG A 369 -19.56 -11.52 -22.64
N THR A 370 -19.94 -10.45 -23.33
CA THR A 370 -20.32 -9.18 -22.69
C THR A 370 -21.61 -9.28 -21.87
N GLN A 371 -22.51 -10.22 -22.21
CA GLN A 371 -23.73 -10.48 -21.45
C GLN A 371 -23.42 -11.03 -20.05
N ASP A 372 -22.34 -11.82 -19.92
CA ASP A 372 -21.94 -12.39 -18.64
C ASP A 372 -21.34 -11.32 -17.73
N VAL A 373 -20.63 -10.33 -18.30
CA VAL A 373 -20.20 -9.13 -17.57
C VAL A 373 -21.42 -8.35 -17.05
N ALA A 374 -22.41 -8.09 -17.92
CA ALA A 374 -23.62 -7.38 -17.55
C ALA A 374 -24.43 -8.11 -16.46
N GLY A 375 -24.41 -9.45 -16.45
CA GLY A 375 -25.00 -10.27 -15.38
C GLY A 375 -24.41 -10.00 -13.99
N GLY A 376 -23.19 -9.49 -13.92
CA GLY A 376 -22.49 -9.15 -12.67
C GLY A 376 -23.23 -8.12 -11.81
N VAL A 377 -24.03 -7.21 -12.41
CA VAL A 377 -24.87 -6.26 -11.65
C VAL A 377 -25.78 -6.99 -10.66
N ARG A 378 -26.39 -8.09 -11.11
CA ARG A 378 -27.32 -8.87 -10.30
C ARG A 378 -26.58 -9.83 -9.38
N GLU A 379 -25.61 -10.56 -9.91
CA GLU A 379 -24.89 -11.61 -9.18
C GLU A 379 -24.05 -11.09 -8.02
N LEU A 380 -23.43 -9.92 -8.21
CA LEU A 380 -22.64 -9.24 -7.18
C LEU A 380 -23.49 -8.26 -6.35
N GLU A 381 -24.81 -8.24 -6.58
CA GLU A 381 -25.77 -7.42 -5.85
C GLU A 381 -25.43 -5.92 -5.83
N ILE A 382 -24.89 -5.37 -6.93
CA ILE A 382 -24.34 -4.01 -6.99
C ILE A 382 -25.35 -2.96 -6.51
N ASP A 383 -26.59 -3.03 -6.99
CA ASP A 383 -27.63 -2.05 -6.61
C ASP A 383 -28.00 -2.12 -5.13
N ARG A 384 -27.99 -3.33 -4.56
CA ARG A 384 -28.25 -3.52 -3.13
C ARG A 384 -27.10 -2.99 -2.29
N LEU A 385 -25.86 -3.20 -2.74
CA LEU A 385 -24.67 -2.67 -2.09
C LEU A 385 -24.66 -1.14 -2.14
N LEU A 386 -24.98 -0.52 -3.28
CA LEU A 386 -25.12 0.94 -3.41
C LEU A 386 -26.15 1.49 -2.43
N ALA A 387 -27.33 0.85 -2.35
CA ALA A 387 -28.38 1.25 -1.42
C ALA A 387 -27.98 1.06 0.06
N ARG A 388 -27.10 0.09 0.38
CA ARG A 388 -26.60 -0.14 1.74
C ARG A 388 -25.48 0.84 2.10
N ALA A 389 -24.58 1.14 1.17
CA ALA A 389 -23.48 2.08 1.35
C ALA A 389 -23.99 3.52 1.60
N GLY A 390 -25.13 3.90 1.02
CA GLY A 390 -25.76 5.21 1.26
C GLY A 390 -26.51 5.37 2.59
N ARG A 391 -26.56 4.35 3.46
CA ARG A 391 -27.29 4.43 4.74
C ARG A 391 -26.42 5.03 5.83
N THR A 392 -26.99 5.93 6.63
CA THR A 392 -26.33 6.52 7.80
C THR A 392 -26.70 5.86 9.13
N SER A 393 -27.74 5.00 9.14
CA SER A 393 -28.24 4.35 10.36
C SER A 393 -27.36 3.21 10.90
N ASP A 394 -26.47 2.66 10.07
CA ASP A 394 -25.49 1.65 10.46
C ASP A 394 -24.20 1.88 9.66
N VAL A 395 -23.29 2.63 10.27
CA VAL A 395 -22.01 3.02 9.63
C VAL A 395 -21.11 1.82 9.33
N HIS A 396 -21.16 0.76 10.15
CA HIS A 396 -20.36 -0.45 9.94
C HIS A 396 -20.87 -1.21 8.71
N ALA A 397 -22.18 -1.41 8.64
CA ALA A 397 -22.81 -2.05 7.49
C ALA A 397 -22.64 -1.25 6.19
N ALA A 398 -22.66 0.08 6.26
CA ALA A 398 -22.42 0.96 5.13
C ALA A 398 -20.98 0.85 4.63
N ARG A 399 -19.99 0.93 5.55
CA ARG A 399 -18.56 0.75 5.21
C ARG A 399 -18.29 -0.63 4.62
N ALA A 400 -18.84 -1.71 5.20
CA ALA A 400 -18.69 -3.05 4.67
C ALA A 400 -19.27 -3.21 3.25
N ALA A 401 -20.40 -2.57 2.96
CA ALA A 401 -20.95 -2.53 1.60
C ALA A 401 -20.07 -1.71 0.65
N GLN A 402 -19.53 -0.58 1.11
CA GLN A 402 -18.63 0.24 0.33
C GLN A 402 -17.33 -0.50 -0.01
N ARG A 403 -16.72 -1.24 0.92
CA ARG A 403 -15.54 -2.08 0.64
C ARG A 403 -15.77 -3.05 -0.52
N LYS A 404 -16.92 -3.75 -0.50
CA LYS A 404 -17.32 -4.67 -1.58
C LYS A 404 -17.50 -3.93 -2.92
N LEU A 405 -18.10 -2.74 -2.91
CA LEU A 405 -18.22 -1.91 -4.11
C LEU A 405 -16.86 -1.46 -4.64
N GLU A 406 -15.94 -1.05 -3.75
CA GLU A 406 -14.58 -0.65 -4.13
C GLU A 406 -13.80 -1.81 -4.75
N GLU A 407 -14.02 -3.03 -4.25
CA GLU A 407 -13.41 -4.24 -4.82
C GLU A 407 -13.95 -4.59 -6.21
N ILE A 408 -15.28 -4.56 -6.39
CA ILE A 408 -15.88 -4.71 -7.74
C ILE A 408 -15.34 -3.60 -8.65
N PHE A 409 -15.29 -2.37 -8.14
CA PHE A 409 -14.87 -1.20 -8.88
C PHE A 409 -13.42 -1.34 -9.37
N VAL A 410 -12.46 -1.74 -8.53
CA VAL A 410 -11.06 -1.88 -8.95
C VAL A 410 -10.89 -2.99 -10.00
N HIS A 411 -11.63 -4.10 -9.89
CA HIS A 411 -11.64 -5.12 -10.93
C HIS A 411 -12.25 -4.61 -12.24
N ALA A 412 -13.36 -3.88 -12.17
CA ALA A 412 -14.13 -3.41 -13.32
C ALA A 412 -13.56 -2.16 -14.00
N SER A 413 -12.79 -1.33 -13.29
CA SER A 413 -12.19 -0.11 -13.83
C SER A 413 -10.71 -0.29 -14.19
N PHE A 414 -10.01 -1.24 -13.57
CA PHE A 414 -8.57 -1.36 -13.72
C PHE A 414 -8.13 -2.75 -14.21
N TYR A 415 -8.27 -3.79 -13.38
CA TYR A 415 -7.65 -5.09 -13.67
C TYR A 415 -8.21 -5.77 -14.92
N GLN A 416 -9.53 -5.93 -15.01
CA GLN A 416 -10.16 -6.67 -16.10
C GLN A 416 -10.13 -5.89 -17.43
N PRO A 417 -10.41 -4.57 -17.48
CA PRO A 417 -10.27 -3.81 -18.71
C PRO A 417 -8.85 -3.86 -19.29
N ARG A 418 -7.80 -3.64 -18.48
CA ARG A 418 -6.40 -3.70 -18.96
C ARG A 418 -6.08 -5.07 -19.54
N LYS A 419 -6.46 -6.14 -18.85
CA LYS A 419 -6.31 -7.53 -19.29
C LYS A 419 -6.95 -7.76 -20.67
N HIS A 420 -8.14 -7.24 -20.90
CA HIS A 420 -8.88 -7.45 -22.15
C HIS A 420 -8.43 -6.52 -23.28
N MET A 421 -8.10 -5.26 -22.97
CA MET A 421 -7.55 -4.29 -23.93
C MET A 421 -6.20 -4.76 -24.48
N ALA A 422 -5.34 -5.35 -23.64
CA ALA A 422 -4.07 -5.95 -24.08
C ALA A 422 -4.23 -7.13 -25.06
N ARG A 423 -5.47 -7.61 -25.27
CA ARG A 423 -5.83 -8.67 -26.22
C ARG A 423 -6.82 -8.17 -27.28
N ASP A 424 -6.93 -6.85 -27.46
CA ASP A 424 -7.86 -6.18 -28.37
C ASP A 424 -9.34 -6.52 -28.18
N ARG A 425 -9.73 -7.01 -26.99
CA ARG A 425 -11.12 -7.33 -26.62
C ARG A 425 -11.85 -6.09 -26.08
N TYR A 426 -11.90 -5.03 -26.88
CA TYR A 426 -12.42 -3.72 -26.47
C TYR A 426 -13.90 -3.74 -26.06
N ASP A 427 -14.76 -4.55 -26.70
CA ASP A 427 -16.16 -4.67 -26.31
C ASP A 427 -16.33 -5.28 -24.91
N LEU A 428 -15.46 -6.22 -24.53
CA LEU A 428 -15.47 -6.84 -23.20
C LEU A 428 -14.92 -5.88 -22.15
N ALA A 429 -13.81 -5.19 -22.43
CA ALA A 429 -13.29 -4.13 -21.58
C ALA A 429 -14.33 -3.01 -21.34
N ARG A 430 -15.06 -2.60 -22.40
CA ARG A 430 -16.14 -1.62 -22.26
C ARG A 430 -17.27 -2.11 -21.36
N ALA A 431 -17.63 -3.40 -21.45
CA ALA A 431 -18.65 -3.97 -20.58
C ALA A 431 -18.25 -3.87 -19.09
N TYR A 432 -16.96 -4.09 -18.78
CA TYR A 432 -16.44 -3.88 -17.42
C TYR A 432 -16.48 -2.41 -17.01
N PHE A 433 -16.05 -1.48 -17.86
CA PHE A 433 -16.16 -0.05 -17.56
C PHE A 433 -17.61 0.41 -17.31
N ARG A 434 -18.61 -0.21 -17.96
CA ARG A 434 -20.03 0.05 -17.66
C ARG A 434 -20.44 -0.45 -16.27
N ILE A 435 -19.87 -1.55 -15.78
CA ILE A 435 -20.03 -1.97 -14.38
C ILE A 435 -19.41 -0.93 -13.44
N ALA A 436 -18.18 -0.48 -13.72
CA ALA A 436 -17.52 0.54 -12.91
C ALA A 436 -18.30 1.87 -12.88
N SER A 437 -18.82 2.32 -14.03
CA SER A 437 -19.64 3.53 -14.17
C SER A 437 -20.98 3.43 -13.43
N ARG A 438 -21.51 2.21 -13.22
CA ARG A 438 -22.69 2.01 -12.36
C ARG A 438 -22.37 2.27 -10.88
N ILE A 439 -21.14 1.98 -10.45
CA ILE A 439 -20.71 2.14 -9.05
C ILE A 439 -20.31 3.59 -8.80
N LYS A 440 -19.54 4.18 -9.72
CA LYS A 440 -19.09 5.58 -9.69
C LYS A 440 -19.39 6.22 -11.04
N PRO A 441 -20.63 6.71 -11.25
CA PRO A 441 -20.93 7.53 -12.42
C PRO A 441 -20.04 8.78 -12.33
N ASP A 442 -19.45 9.18 -13.44
CA ASP A 442 -18.61 10.39 -13.54
C ASP A 442 -17.15 10.27 -13.07
N GLU A 443 -16.71 9.07 -12.67
CA GLU A 443 -15.28 8.83 -12.37
C GLU A 443 -14.42 9.00 -13.63
N PRO A 444 -13.51 10.01 -13.69
CA PRO A 444 -12.83 10.38 -14.94
C PRO A 444 -12.03 9.24 -15.58
N SER A 445 -11.40 8.40 -14.75
CA SER A 445 -10.65 7.24 -15.23
C SER A 445 -11.55 6.20 -15.92
N VAL A 446 -12.79 6.03 -15.46
CA VAL A 446 -13.80 5.15 -16.06
C VAL A 446 -14.35 5.77 -17.35
N CYS A 447 -14.66 7.06 -17.34
CA CYS A 447 -15.12 7.78 -18.52
C CYS A 447 -14.08 7.73 -19.66
N LEU A 448 -12.80 7.91 -19.34
CA LEU A 448 -11.72 7.75 -20.31
C LEU A 448 -11.61 6.31 -20.84
N GLY A 449 -11.77 5.31 -19.97
CA GLY A 449 -11.84 3.90 -20.38
C GLY A 449 -13.00 3.59 -21.34
N LEU A 450 -14.18 4.15 -21.08
CA LEU A 450 -15.34 4.06 -21.97
C LEU A 450 -15.06 4.74 -23.32
N ALA A 451 -14.47 5.94 -23.31
CA ALA A 451 -14.12 6.67 -24.53
C ALA A 451 -13.13 5.87 -25.40
N ARG A 452 -12.03 5.38 -24.81
CA ARG A 452 -11.02 4.56 -25.48
C ARG A 452 -11.62 3.31 -26.12
N THR A 453 -12.39 2.54 -25.34
CA THR A 453 -12.96 1.26 -25.82
C THR A 453 -14.08 1.45 -26.85
N ALA A 454 -14.86 2.53 -26.75
CA ALA A 454 -15.87 2.89 -27.75
C ALA A 454 -15.23 3.37 -29.07
N ALA A 455 -14.18 4.18 -29.00
CA ALA A 455 -13.44 4.64 -30.17
C ALA A 455 -12.85 3.47 -30.98
N GLN A 456 -12.21 2.52 -30.29
CA GLN A 456 -11.62 1.32 -30.93
C GLN A 456 -12.64 0.39 -31.59
N THR A 457 -13.91 0.46 -31.17
CA THR A 457 -14.99 -0.33 -31.76
C THR A 457 -15.93 0.49 -32.65
N ARG A 458 -15.46 1.66 -33.11
CA ARG A 458 -16.14 2.58 -34.04
C ARG A 458 -17.50 3.09 -33.55
N ARG A 459 -17.72 3.13 -32.24
CA ARG A 459 -18.90 3.75 -31.61
C ARG A 459 -18.58 5.21 -31.29
N ILE A 460 -18.47 6.03 -32.32
CA ILE A 460 -17.93 7.39 -32.26
C ILE A 460 -18.75 8.30 -31.33
N ASP A 461 -20.08 8.30 -31.44
CA ASP A 461 -20.93 9.14 -30.59
C ASP A 461 -20.83 8.76 -29.10
N GLU A 462 -20.81 7.45 -28.80
CA GLU A 462 -20.63 6.95 -27.43
C GLU A 462 -19.25 7.36 -26.88
N ALA A 463 -18.21 7.27 -27.71
CA ALA A 463 -16.86 7.67 -27.32
C ALA A 463 -16.76 9.16 -27.00
N LEU A 464 -17.39 10.02 -27.82
CA LEU A 464 -17.40 11.47 -27.63
C LEU A 464 -18.23 11.87 -26.39
N MET A 465 -19.35 11.20 -26.11
CA MET A 465 -20.11 11.39 -24.88
C MET A 465 -19.29 11.01 -23.64
N ALA A 466 -18.58 9.89 -23.69
CA ALA A 466 -17.71 9.48 -22.58
C ALA A 466 -16.53 10.44 -22.40
N LEU A 467 -15.99 10.99 -23.49
CA LEU A 467 -14.93 11.99 -23.43
C LEU A 467 -15.40 13.31 -22.82
N GLU A 468 -16.65 13.71 -23.06
CA GLU A 468 -17.26 14.89 -22.43
C GLU A 468 -17.32 14.77 -20.90
N CYS A 469 -17.68 13.59 -20.36
CA CYS A 469 -17.58 13.31 -18.93
C CYS A 469 -16.14 13.56 -18.39
N VAL A 470 -15.11 13.17 -19.15
CA VAL A 470 -13.71 13.39 -18.73
C VAL A 470 -13.36 14.88 -18.71
N VAL A 471 -13.86 15.67 -19.67
CA VAL A 471 -13.65 17.12 -19.72
C VAL A 471 -14.37 17.82 -18.56
N GLU A 472 -15.53 17.33 -18.15
CA GLU A 472 -16.35 17.94 -17.09
C GLU A 472 -15.86 17.60 -15.68
N HIS A 473 -15.35 16.39 -15.47
CA HIS A 473 -15.04 15.88 -14.14
C HIS A 473 -13.56 15.56 -13.91
N GLY A 474 -12.74 15.55 -14.96
CA GLY A 474 -11.34 15.16 -14.92
C GLY A 474 -10.35 16.31 -14.83
N SER A 475 -9.07 15.97 -14.81
CA SER A 475 -7.95 16.90 -14.87
C SER A 475 -6.96 16.42 -15.93
N LEU A 476 -7.40 16.42 -17.19
CA LEU A 476 -6.54 16.12 -18.33
C LEU A 476 -6.06 17.40 -19.00
N GLN A 477 -4.83 17.37 -19.50
CA GLN A 477 -4.30 18.36 -20.41
C GLN A 477 -4.63 17.97 -21.86
N PRO A 478 -4.73 18.93 -22.80
CA PRO A 478 -4.96 18.62 -24.22
C PRO A 478 -3.95 17.60 -24.79
N VAL A 479 -2.71 17.62 -24.31
CA VAL A 479 -1.65 16.67 -24.72
C VAL A 479 -1.97 15.23 -24.33
N ASP A 480 -2.68 15.01 -23.22
CA ASP A 480 -3.07 13.66 -22.77
C ASP A 480 -4.07 13.02 -23.72
N LEU A 481 -4.96 13.82 -24.33
CA LEU A 481 -5.89 13.34 -25.34
C LEU A 481 -5.19 13.07 -26.68
N ASP A 482 -4.35 14.00 -27.12
CA ASP A 482 -3.68 13.92 -28.42
C ASP A 482 -2.67 12.77 -28.51
N SER A 483 -2.00 12.48 -27.40
CA SER A 483 -0.99 11.43 -27.32
C SER A 483 -1.60 10.03 -27.13
N ASP A 484 -2.90 9.92 -26.87
CA ASP A 484 -3.57 8.65 -26.64
C ASP A 484 -3.88 7.91 -27.95
N PRO A 485 -3.16 6.81 -28.27
CA PRO A 485 -3.37 6.10 -29.53
C PRO A 485 -4.76 5.48 -29.63
N LEU A 486 -5.43 5.24 -28.49
CA LEU A 486 -6.77 4.63 -28.46
C LEU A 486 -7.88 5.64 -28.80
N LEU A 487 -7.60 6.95 -28.74
CA LEU A 487 -8.53 8.01 -29.12
C LEU A 487 -8.35 8.49 -30.56
N LYS A 488 -7.31 8.03 -31.27
CA LYS A 488 -7.05 8.36 -32.68
C LYS A 488 -8.29 8.29 -33.60
N PRO A 489 -9.21 7.32 -33.48
CA PRO A 489 -10.43 7.30 -34.30
C PRO A 489 -11.35 8.53 -34.16
N LEU A 490 -11.16 9.37 -33.13
CA LEU A 490 -11.97 10.55 -32.85
C LEU A 490 -11.37 11.85 -33.38
N HIS A 491 -10.06 11.88 -33.69
CA HIS A 491 -9.30 13.12 -33.93
C HIS A 491 -9.85 13.98 -35.09
N ASP A 492 -10.42 13.34 -36.11
CA ASP A 492 -10.96 14.02 -37.28
C ASP A 492 -12.37 14.60 -37.06
N THR A 493 -12.99 14.32 -35.91
CA THR A 493 -14.36 14.78 -35.61
C THR A 493 -14.36 16.21 -35.09
N GLU A 494 -15.36 17.01 -35.48
CA GLU A 494 -15.53 18.39 -34.98
C GLU A 494 -15.70 18.41 -33.45
N ARG A 495 -16.58 17.55 -32.92
CA ARG A 495 -16.86 17.47 -31.49
C ARG A 495 -15.62 17.11 -30.66
N TYR A 496 -14.69 16.29 -31.19
CA TYR A 496 -13.42 16.05 -30.51
C TYR A 496 -12.57 17.32 -30.42
N ARG A 497 -12.47 18.10 -31.51
CA ARG A 497 -11.73 19.37 -31.51
C ARG A 497 -12.33 20.38 -30.53
N GLU A 498 -13.66 20.44 -30.43
CA GLU A 498 -14.37 21.28 -29.46
C GLU A 498 -14.08 20.86 -28.00
N LEU A 499 -14.18 19.55 -27.70
CA LEU A 499 -13.89 19.01 -26.36
C LEU A 499 -12.43 19.24 -25.96
N ARG A 500 -11.49 19.05 -26.90
CA ARG A 500 -10.07 19.34 -26.69
C ARG A 500 -9.82 20.83 -26.41
N ALA A 501 -10.51 21.72 -27.12
CA ALA A 501 -10.38 23.17 -26.92
C ALA A 501 -10.84 23.62 -25.52
N ARG A 502 -11.88 22.96 -24.97
CA ARG A 502 -12.35 23.20 -23.59
C ARG A 502 -11.33 22.87 -22.51
N LEU A 503 -10.33 22.03 -22.80
CA LEU A 503 -9.22 21.74 -21.86
C LEU A 503 -8.06 22.75 -21.97
N SER A 504 -8.08 23.63 -22.97
CA SER A 504 -6.99 24.59 -23.25
C SER A 504 -7.27 26.00 -22.73
N GLY A 505 -8.48 26.26 -22.25
CA GLY A 505 -8.91 27.55 -21.68
C GLY A 505 -9.39 27.36 -20.25
#